data_AF-A0A510HLE9-F1
#
_entry.id   AF-A0A510HLE9-F1
#
_cell.length_a   1.000
_cell.length_b   1.000
_cell.length_c   1.000
_cell.angle_alpha   90.00
_cell.angle_beta   90.00
_cell.angle_gamma   90.00
#
_symmetry.space_group_name_H-M   'P 1'
#
loop_
_entity.id
_entity.type
_entity.pdbx_description
1 polymer ?
#
loop_
_entity_poly.entity_id
_entity_poly.type
_entity_poly.pdbx_seq_one_letter_code
_entity_poly.pdbx_strand_id
1 'polypeptide(L)'
;MTEIERRDSTRTDPQQDAAQGRAAPARPVEEEIITEENVFDRPDETMAFFPGQVFRDGVVATLLLIACTVLSYAAPAPLAEPADTATITYVPRPEWFFFFYEQMLMFFPGYALISFGAVVVPTIFIALLFAVPWLDRSPHYSPMKRPFAIVVGVLVIVTVLLNMLLAVSRVINFPSG
;
A
#
# COMPACT_ATOMS: atom_id res chain seq x y z
N MET A 1 67.13 4.01 -20.19
CA MET A 1 66.18 3.00 -20.74
C MET A 1 65.97 1.95 -19.65
N THR A 2 65.40 2.35 -18.49
CA THR A 2 65.49 1.54 -17.25
C THR A 2 64.33 1.78 -16.26
N GLU A 3 63.28 2.52 -16.65
CA GLU A 3 62.14 2.82 -15.75
C GLU A 3 60.86 2.02 -16.11
N ILE A 4 60.68 1.70 -17.40
CA ILE A 4 59.43 1.07 -17.90
C ILE A 4 59.36 -0.41 -17.55
N GLU A 5 60.50 -1.11 -17.45
CA GLU A 5 60.54 -2.55 -17.15
C GLU A 5 60.25 -2.87 -15.68
N ARG A 6 60.47 -1.91 -14.77
CA ARG A 6 60.19 -2.08 -13.33
C ARG A 6 58.68 -2.00 -13.00
N ARG A 7 57.85 -1.43 -13.87
CA ARG A 7 56.39 -1.36 -13.66
C ARG A 7 55.65 -2.66 -14.00
N ASP A 8 56.27 -3.54 -14.78
CA ASP A 8 55.63 -4.78 -15.23
C ASP A 8 55.82 -5.93 -14.24
N SER A 9 56.82 -5.86 -13.34
CA SER A 9 57.05 -6.90 -12.32
C SER A 9 56.04 -6.90 -11.17
N THR A 10 55.21 -5.87 -11.07
CA THR A 10 54.09 -5.80 -10.11
C THR A 10 52.78 -6.36 -10.66
N ARG A 11 52.73 -6.74 -11.95
CA ARG A 11 51.55 -7.40 -12.52
C ARG A 11 51.55 -8.86 -12.10
N THR A 12 50.86 -9.14 -11.00
CA THR A 12 50.73 -10.50 -10.47
C THR A 12 50.00 -11.37 -11.49
N ASP A 13 50.67 -12.44 -11.91
CA ASP A 13 50.16 -13.38 -12.90
C ASP A 13 48.98 -14.18 -12.29
N PRO A 14 47.75 -14.08 -12.83
CA PRO A 14 46.57 -14.74 -12.27
C PRO A 14 46.72 -16.25 -12.12
N GLN A 15 47.58 -16.88 -12.94
CA GLN A 15 47.88 -18.30 -12.84
C GLN A 15 48.84 -18.63 -11.69
N GLN A 16 49.75 -17.73 -11.32
CA GLN A 16 50.67 -17.93 -10.20
C GLN A 16 49.98 -17.81 -8.83
N ASP A 17 49.08 -16.83 -8.69
CA ASP A 17 48.32 -16.63 -7.44
C ASP A 17 47.36 -17.80 -7.15
N ALA A 18 46.74 -18.36 -8.20
CA ALA A 18 45.87 -19.53 -8.09
C ALA A 18 46.65 -20.82 -7.72
N ALA A 19 47.89 -20.97 -8.22
CA ALA A 19 48.77 -22.09 -7.87
C ALA A 19 49.34 -21.99 -6.45
N GLN A 20 49.46 -20.77 -5.90
CA GLN A 20 49.97 -20.51 -4.55
C GLN A 20 48.89 -20.46 -3.45
N GLY A 21 47.64 -20.79 -3.78
CA GLY A 21 46.54 -20.80 -2.81
C GLY A 21 46.25 -19.42 -2.20
N ARG A 22 46.72 -18.35 -2.84
CA ARG A 22 46.50 -16.98 -2.40
C ARG A 22 45.14 -16.56 -2.93
N ALA A 23 44.15 -16.53 -2.06
CA ALA A 23 42.84 -16.01 -2.41
C ALA A 23 43.01 -14.60 -3.00
N ALA A 24 42.48 -14.37 -4.20
CA ALA A 24 42.42 -13.04 -4.79
C ALA A 24 41.89 -12.06 -3.73
N PRO A 25 42.51 -10.88 -3.54
CA PRO A 25 42.06 -9.94 -2.52
C PRO A 25 40.57 -9.67 -2.75
N ALA A 26 39.75 -9.86 -1.71
CA ALA A 26 38.34 -9.54 -1.76
C ALA A 26 38.22 -8.12 -2.31
N ARG A 27 37.49 -7.96 -3.41
CA ARG A 27 37.24 -6.64 -4.02
C ARG A 27 36.84 -5.70 -2.89
N PRO A 28 37.41 -4.49 -2.79
CA PRO A 28 36.98 -3.53 -1.80
C PRO A 28 35.48 -3.40 -1.93
N VAL A 29 34.76 -3.50 -0.81
CA VAL A 29 33.35 -3.14 -0.76
C VAL A 29 33.33 -1.63 -1.02
N GLU A 30 33.30 -1.25 -2.30
CA GLU A 30 33.09 0.13 -2.73
C GLU A 30 31.83 0.58 -1.99
N GLU A 31 31.97 1.65 -1.21
CA GLU A 31 30.88 2.27 -0.48
C GLU A 31 29.88 2.80 -1.52
N GLU A 32 29.00 1.92 -1.99
CA GLU A 32 28.01 2.23 -3.01
C GLU A 32 27.13 3.34 -2.43
N ILE A 33 27.38 4.54 -2.96
CA ILE A 33 26.77 5.80 -2.58
C ILE A 33 25.26 5.63 -2.72
N ILE A 34 24.52 5.93 -1.65
CA ILE A 34 23.06 5.89 -1.67
C ILE A 34 22.59 6.99 -2.64
N THR A 35 22.35 6.62 -3.90
CA THR A 35 21.72 7.45 -4.92
C THR A 35 20.20 7.37 -4.78
N GLU A 36 19.45 8.33 -5.35
CA GLU A 36 17.98 8.30 -5.32
C GLU A 36 17.40 7.00 -5.91
N GLU A 37 18.14 6.35 -6.81
CA GLU A 37 17.76 5.08 -7.42
C GLU A 37 17.90 3.87 -6.45
N ASN A 38 18.85 3.93 -5.51
CA ASN A 38 19.19 2.85 -4.56
C ASN A 38 18.65 3.12 -3.13
N VAL A 39 18.11 4.31 -2.84
CA VAL A 39 17.53 4.68 -1.52
C VAL A 39 16.61 3.60 -0.93
N PHE A 40 15.85 2.90 -1.77
CA PHE A 40 14.88 1.87 -1.33
C PHE A 40 15.44 0.45 -1.29
N ASP A 41 16.69 0.21 -1.72
CA ASP A 41 17.29 -1.12 -1.78
C ASP A 41 18.05 -1.46 -0.48
N ARG A 42 18.26 -0.48 0.42
CA ARG A 42 18.78 -0.70 1.78
C ARG A 42 17.74 -0.30 2.83
N PRO A 43 17.57 -1.10 3.90
CA PRO A 43 16.75 -0.68 5.03
C PRO A 43 17.39 0.54 5.70
N ASP A 44 16.57 1.55 6.02
CA ASP A 44 16.98 2.72 6.79
C ASP A 44 17.65 2.31 8.12
N GLU A 45 18.45 3.21 8.69
CA GLU A 45 19.02 2.98 10.02
C GLU A 45 17.92 2.67 11.03
N THR A 46 17.92 1.43 11.52
CA THR A 46 16.88 0.96 12.44
C THR A 46 17.06 1.61 13.80
N MET A 47 16.02 2.25 14.33
CA MET A 47 15.99 2.70 15.70
C MET A 47 15.39 1.64 16.63
N ALA A 48 15.80 1.64 17.91
CA ALA A 48 15.16 0.80 18.91
C ALA A 48 13.67 1.16 19.08
N PHE A 49 12.82 0.14 19.15
CA PHE A 49 11.37 0.31 19.34
C PHE A 49 11.05 1.11 20.62
N PHE A 50 11.69 0.73 21.73
CA PHE A 50 11.58 1.46 22.98
C PHE A 50 12.87 2.24 23.27
N PRO A 51 12.80 3.49 23.78
CA PRO A 51 11.58 4.25 24.08
C PRO A 51 11.05 5.12 22.92
N GLY A 52 11.85 5.29 21.86
CA GLY A 52 11.60 6.32 20.84
C GLY A 52 10.35 6.10 20.00
N GLN A 53 10.19 4.92 19.39
CA GLN A 53 9.04 4.62 18.53
C GLN A 53 7.74 4.63 19.34
N VAL A 54 7.73 4.00 20.52
CA VAL A 54 6.58 3.99 21.43
C VAL A 54 6.12 5.40 21.79
N PHE A 55 7.05 6.31 22.06
CA PHE A 55 6.70 7.70 22.37
C PHE A 55 6.04 8.40 21.18
N ARG A 56 6.60 8.24 19.97
CA ARG A 56 6.04 8.82 18.74
C ARG A 56 4.64 8.26 18.45
N ASP A 57 4.46 6.95 18.55
CA ASP A 57 3.17 6.29 18.37
C ASP A 57 2.15 6.75 19.42
N GLY A 58 2.58 6.91 20.66
CA GLY A 58 1.75 7.44 21.75
C GLY A 58 1.27 8.87 21.50
N VAL A 59 2.13 9.75 20.98
CA VAL A 59 1.76 11.12 20.60
C VAL A 59 0.72 11.09 19.47
N VAL A 60 0.96 10.33 18.40
CA VAL A 60 0.02 10.22 17.27
C VAL A 60 -1.32 9.64 17.72
N ALA A 61 -1.32 8.57 18.51
CA ALA A 61 -2.53 7.96 19.05
C ALA A 61 -3.33 8.94 19.93
N THR A 62 -2.65 9.72 20.77
CA THR A 62 -3.28 10.73 21.62
C THR A 62 -3.93 11.84 20.78
N LEU A 63 -3.23 12.33 19.74
CA LEU A 63 -3.77 13.35 18.83
C LEU A 63 -4.99 12.83 18.07
N LEU A 64 -4.96 11.59 17.57
CA LEU A 64 -6.10 10.96 16.92
C LEU A 64 -7.29 10.82 17.88
N LEU A 65 -7.05 10.40 19.12
CA LEU A 65 -8.10 10.27 20.13
C LEU A 65 -8.75 11.63 20.44
N ILE A 66 -7.94 12.68 20.59
CA ILE A 66 -8.44 14.05 20.79
C ILE A 66 -9.26 14.48 19.57
N ALA A 67 -8.76 14.27 18.35
CA ALA A 67 -9.47 14.62 17.12
C ALA A 67 -10.83 13.91 17.02
N CYS A 68 -10.87 12.59 17.29
CA CYS A 68 -12.11 11.82 17.32
C CYS A 68 -13.07 12.31 18.41
N THR A 69 -12.56 12.66 19.59
CA THR A 69 -13.38 13.19 20.70
C THR A 69 -13.99 14.53 20.34
N VAL A 70 -13.18 15.46 19.82
CA VAL A 70 -13.64 16.78 19.36
C VAL A 70 -14.68 16.62 18.25
N LEU A 71 -14.43 15.75 17.27
CA LEU A 71 -15.38 15.49 16.18
C LEU A 71 -16.71 14.91 16.71
N SER A 72 -16.65 13.96 17.66
CA SER A 72 -17.83 13.37 18.28
C SER A 72 -18.68 14.39 19.04
N TYR A 73 -18.07 15.39 19.66
CA TYR A 73 -18.79 16.48 20.34
C TYR A 73 -19.30 17.54 19.36
N ALA A 74 -18.52 17.91 18.35
CA ALA A 74 -18.85 18.96 17.40
C ALA A 74 -19.89 18.53 16.35
N ALA A 75 -19.90 17.25 15.97
CA ALA A 75 -20.82 16.66 15.03
C ALA A 75 -21.40 15.34 15.60
N PRO A 76 -22.41 15.42 16.49
CA PRO A 76 -23.04 14.24 17.05
C PRO A 76 -23.61 13.35 15.94
N ALA A 77 -23.33 12.05 16.01
CA ALA A 77 -23.88 11.10 15.05
C ALA A 77 -25.42 11.08 15.18
N PRO A 78 -26.17 11.11 14.05
CA PRO A 78 -27.61 10.90 14.08
C PRO A 78 -27.90 9.43 14.38
N LEU A 79 -28.06 9.08 15.66
CA LEU A 79 -28.46 7.72 16.05
C LEU A 79 -29.91 7.49 15.61
N ALA A 80 -30.14 6.41 14.87
CA ALA A 80 -31.48 5.96 14.51
C ALA A 80 -32.24 5.46 15.76
N GLU A 81 -33.57 5.46 15.67
CA GLU A 81 -34.42 4.84 16.69
C GLU A 81 -34.08 3.35 16.85
N PRO A 82 -34.33 2.75 18.04
CA PRO A 82 -34.18 1.33 18.25
C PRO A 82 -34.89 0.53 17.16
N ALA A 83 -34.26 -0.55 16.68
CA ALA A 83 -34.81 -1.36 15.61
C ALA A 83 -36.17 -1.94 16.01
N ASP A 84 -37.21 -1.62 15.24
CA ASP A 84 -38.55 -2.18 15.35
C ASP A 84 -38.85 -3.08 14.13
N THR A 85 -39.12 -4.36 14.40
CA THR A 85 -39.43 -5.34 13.36
C THR A 85 -40.80 -5.14 12.71
N ALA A 86 -41.69 -4.34 13.30
CA ALA A 86 -42.98 -3.99 12.71
C ALA A 86 -42.90 -2.80 11.75
N THR A 87 -41.77 -2.07 11.74
CA THR A 87 -41.57 -0.90 10.89
C THR A 87 -41.22 -1.32 9.45
N ILE A 88 -42.07 -0.95 8.50
CA ILE A 88 -41.88 -1.19 7.06
C ILE A 88 -41.52 0.08 6.26
N THR A 89 -41.46 1.23 6.94
CA THR A 89 -41.21 2.55 6.33
C THR A 89 -39.76 2.98 6.38
N TYR A 90 -38.89 2.21 7.03
CA TYR A 90 -37.46 2.52 7.15
C TYR A 90 -36.74 2.28 5.81
N VAL A 91 -36.05 3.31 5.31
CA VAL A 91 -35.19 3.21 4.13
C VAL A 91 -33.73 3.06 4.60
N PRO A 92 -33.16 1.84 4.57
CA PRO A 92 -31.78 1.64 4.98
C PRO A 92 -30.84 2.33 4.00
N ARG A 93 -30.08 3.32 4.49
CA ARG A 93 -28.97 3.93 3.75
C ARG A 93 -27.65 3.37 4.24
N PRO A 94 -26.73 3.01 3.35
CA PRO A 94 -25.40 2.58 3.76
C PRO A 94 -24.61 3.74 4.40
N GLU A 95 -23.54 3.40 5.12
CA GLU A 95 -22.60 4.38 5.62
C GLU A 95 -21.71 4.94 4.51
N TRP A 96 -21.12 6.12 4.73
CA TRP A 96 -20.35 6.86 3.72
C TRP A 96 -19.19 6.06 3.11
N PHE A 97 -18.55 5.18 3.90
CA PHE A 97 -17.44 4.35 3.43
C PHE A 97 -17.91 3.20 2.51
N PHE A 98 -19.21 2.92 2.42
CA PHE A 98 -19.79 1.94 1.50
C PHE A 98 -20.43 2.56 0.25
N PHE A 99 -20.48 3.88 0.13
CA PHE A 99 -21.11 4.55 -1.01
C PHE A 99 -20.50 4.16 -2.37
N PHE A 100 -19.18 4.01 -2.46
CA PHE A 100 -18.54 3.56 -3.70
C PHE A 100 -19.02 2.15 -4.12
N TYR A 101 -19.33 1.31 -3.14
CA TYR A 101 -19.73 -0.07 -3.36
C TYR A 101 -21.20 -0.16 -3.77
N GLU A 102 -22.08 0.58 -3.08
CA GLU A 102 -23.48 0.74 -3.47
C GLU A 102 -23.60 1.25 -4.91
N GLN A 103 -22.78 2.25 -5.26
CA GLN A 103 -22.76 2.79 -6.61
C GLN A 103 -22.30 1.77 -7.64
N MET A 104 -21.31 0.94 -7.31
CA MET A 104 -20.87 -0.14 -8.17
C MET A 104 -21.98 -1.20 -8.35
N LEU A 105 -22.77 -1.48 -7.32
CA LEU A 105 -23.89 -2.44 -7.38
C LEU A 105 -24.97 -2.01 -8.38
N MET A 106 -25.10 -0.73 -8.69
CA MET A 106 -26.03 -0.26 -9.72
C MET A 106 -25.71 -0.75 -11.13
N PHE A 107 -24.47 -1.20 -11.38
CA PHE A 107 -24.11 -1.83 -12.66
C PHE A 107 -24.57 -3.29 -12.77
N PHE A 108 -25.16 -3.85 -11.71
CA PHE A 108 -25.67 -5.23 -11.64
C PHE A 108 -27.21 -5.24 -11.51
N PRO A 109 -27.96 -4.91 -12.58
CA PRO A 109 -29.41 -4.80 -12.51
C PRO A 109 -30.12 -6.14 -12.27
N GLY A 110 -31.15 -6.12 -11.42
CA GLY A 110 -32.02 -7.26 -11.13
C GLY A 110 -31.59 -8.08 -9.90
N TYR A 111 -32.56 -8.72 -9.25
CA TYR A 111 -32.38 -9.41 -7.96
C TYR A 111 -31.25 -10.44 -7.95
N ALA A 112 -31.09 -11.23 -9.01
CA ALA A 112 -30.03 -12.24 -9.08
C ALA A 112 -28.65 -11.61 -9.27
N LEU A 113 -28.56 -10.57 -10.10
CA LEU A 113 -27.28 -9.98 -10.49
C LEU A 113 -26.73 -9.06 -9.40
N ILE A 114 -27.59 -8.33 -8.70
CA ILE A 114 -27.19 -7.48 -7.57
C ILE A 114 -26.64 -8.33 -6.41
N SER A 115 -27.28 -9.47 -6.10
CA SER A 115 -26.76 -10.40 -5.08
C SER A 115 -25.42 -11.02 -5.49
N PHE A 116 -25.23 -11.29 -6.78
CA PHE A 116 -23.94 -11.72 -7.30
C PHE A 116 -22.88 -10.63 -7.11
N GLY A 117 -23.15 -9.37 -7.50
CA GLY A 117 -22.25 -8.24 -7.27
C GLY A 117 -21.94 -8.01 -5.78
N ALA A 118 -22.96 -8.18 -4.93
CA ALA A 118 -22.90 -8.02 -3.47
C ALA A 118 -21.96 -9.02 -2.78
N VAL A 119 -21.84 -10.23 -3.32
CA VAL A 119 -21.10 -11.33 -2.66
C VAL A 119 -19.82 -11.67 -3.42
N VAL A 120 -19.90 -11.81 -4.74
CA VAL A 120 -18.80 -12.33 -5.55
C VAL A 120 -17.69 -11.29 -5.72
N VAL A 121 -18.02 -10.02 -5.92
CA VAL A 121 -17.00 -8.98 -6.12
C VAL A 121 -16.10 -8.81 -4.89
N PRO A 122 -16.62 -8.62 -3.65
CA PRO A 122 -15.77 -8.53 -2.46
C PRO A 122 -14.98 -9.82 -2.22
N THR A 123 -15.61 -10.99 -2.46
CA THR A 123 -14.95 -12.29 -2.28
C THR A 123 -13.75 -12.43 -3.20
N ILE A 124 -13.90 -12.11 -4.49
CA ILE A 124 -12.81 -12.12 -5.45
C ILE A 124 -11.75 -11.08 -5.06
N PHE A 125 -12.15 -9.87 -4.67
CA PHE A 125 -11.20 -8.83 -4.26
C PHE A 125 -10.33 -9.29 -3.08
N ILE A 126 -10.94 -9.85 -2.04
CA ILE A 126 -10.22 -10.39 -0.88
C ILE A 126 -9.32 -11.56 -1.30
N ALA A 127 -9.84 -12.50 -2.11
CA ALA A 127 -9.05 -13.62 -2.60
C ALA A 127 -7.83 -13.16 -3.42
N LEU A 128 -7.97 -12.11 -4.23
CA LEU A 128 -6.87 -11.49 -4.97
C LEU A 128 -5.86 -10.82 -4.03
N LEU A 129 -6.31 -10.16 -2.97
CA LEU A 129 -5.41 -9.61 -1.94
C LEU A 129 -4.59 -10.70 -1.25
N PHE A 130 -5.22 -11.83 -0.90
CA PHE A 130 -4.50 -12.99 -0.39
C PHE A 130 -3.56 -13.57 -1.45
N ALA A 131 -3.93 -13.53 -2.74
CA ALA A 131 -3.11 -14.02 -3.83
C ALA A 131 -1.91 -13.11 -4.19
N VAL A 132 -1.83 -11.88 -3.64
CA VAL A 132 -0.75 -10.90 -3.92
C VAL A 132 0.66 -11.48 -3.84
N PRO A 133 1.09 -12.19 -2.77
CA PRO A 133 2.45 -12.74 -2.69
C PRO A 133 2.79 -13.75 -3.82
N TRP A 134 1.79 -14.38 -4.44
CA TRP A 134 2.01 -15.26 -5.58
C TRP A 134 1.95 -14.54 -6.92
N LEU A 135 1.14 -13.48 -7.00
CA LEU A 135 0.93 -12.67 -8.21
C LEU A 135 2.05 -11.65 -8.43
N ASP A 136 2.62 -11.10 -7.35
CA ASP A 136 3.75 -10.18 -7.37
C ASP A 136 4.96 -10.79 -6.64
N ARG A 137 5.77 -11.53 -7.41
CA ARG A 137 7.02 -12.15 -6.94
C ARG A 137 8.25 -11.27 -7.17
N SER A 138 8.08 -9.96 -7.38
CA SER A 138 9.21 -9.08 -7.64
C SER A 138 10.17 -9.09 -6.43
N PRO A 139 11.49 -9.27 -6.64
CA PRO A 139 12.47 -9.24 -5.56
C PRO A 139 12.78 -7.81 -5.09
N HIS A 140 12.30 -6.79 -5.80
CA HIS A 140 12.59 -5.38 -5.51
C HIS A 140 11.57 -4.80 -4.54
N TYR A 141 11.99 -4.06 -3.52
CA TYR A 141 11.08 -3.43 -2.56
C TYR A 141 10.49 -2.09 -3.06
N SER A 142 11.19 -1.42 -3.98
CA SER A 142 10.76 -0.14 -4.54
C SER A 142 9.46 -0.26 -5.34
N PRO A 143 8.43 0.56 -5.04
CA PRO A 143 7.21 0.63 -5.84
C PRO A 143 7.51 0.93 -7.31
N MET A 144 8.48 1.82 -7.60
CA MET A 144 8.82 2.24 -8.97
C MET A 144 9.33 1.07 -9.84
N LYS A 145 9.91 0.05 -9.22
CA LYS A 145 10.38 -1.18 -9.89
C LYS A 145 9.26 -2.22 -10.08
N ARG A 146 8.01 -1.89 -9.71
CA ARG A 146 6.81 -2.76 -9.80
C ARG A 146 5.67 -2.08 -10.56
N PRO A 147 5.85 -1.71 -11.85
CA PRO A 147 4.87 -0.92 -12.60
C PRO A 147 3.50 -1.61 -12.71
N PHE A 148 3.46 -2.93 -12.85
CA PHE A 148 2.19 -3.68 -12.93
C PHE A 148 1.37 -3.58 -11.63
N ALA A 149 1.99 -3.82 -10.47
CA ALA A 149 1.31 -3.74 -9.18
C ALA A 149 0.83 -2.31 -8.89
N ILE A 150 1.64 -1.29 -9.23
CA ILE A 150 1.23 0.12 -9.13
C ILE A 150 0.01 0.40 -10.00
N VAL A 151 0.04 0.02 -11.28
CA VAL A 151 -1.07 0.30 -12.21
C VAL A 151 -2.36 -0.34 -11.70
N VAL A 152 -2.32 -1.59 -11.25
CA VAL A 152 -3.49 -2.26 -10.66
C VAL A 152 -3.98 -1.53 -9.40
N GLY A 153 -3.08 -1.18 -8.48
CA GLY A 153 -3.43 -0.45 -7.26
C GLY A 153 -4.06 0.92 -7.54
N VAL A 154 -3.49 1.67 -8.49
CA VAL A 154 -4.02 2.97 -8.93
C VAL A 154 -5.39 2.80 -9.60
N LEU A 155 -5.59 1.77 -10.44
CA LEU A 155 -6.89 1.49 -11.04
C LEU A 155 -7.96 1.19 -9.99
N VAL A 156 -7.62 0.46 -8.91
CA VAL A 156 -8.54 0.22 -7.79
C VAL A 156 -8.89 1.53 -7.10
N ILE A 157 -7.90 2.38 -6.79
CA ILE A 157 -8.12 3.68 -6.14
C ILE A 157 -9.00 4.58 -7.02
N VAL A 158 -8.69 4.70 -8.30
CA VAL A 158 -9.48 5.49 -9.26
C VAL A 158 -10.91 4.97 -9.35
N THR A 159 -11.10 3.65 -9.40
CA THR A 159 -12.42 3.03 -9.40
C THR A 159 -13.22 3.42 -8.15
N VAL A 160 -12.61 3.31 -6.96
CA VAL A 160 -13.25 3.70 -5.69
C VAL A 160 -13.62 5.18 -5.68
N LEU A 161 -12.68 6.06 -6.06
CA LEU A 161 -12.92 7.51 -6.04
C LEU A 161 -13.97 7.96 -7.06
N LEU A 162 -13.96 7.39 -8.27
CA LEU A 162 -14.97 7.69 -9.29
C LEU A 162 -16.36 7.22 -8.83
N ASN A 163 -16.47 6.00 -8.30
CA ASN A 163 -17.75 5.52 -7.78
C ASN A 163 -18.19 6.34 -6.56
N MET A 164 -17.29 6.71 -5.66
CA MET A 164 -17.59 7.59 -4.53
C MET A 164 -18.13 8.94 -5.00
N LEU A 165 -17.48 9.57 -5.99
CA LEU A 165 -17.93 10.85 -6.55
C LEU A 165 -19.30 10.72 -7.23
N LEU A 166 -19.54 9.65 -7.98
CA LEU A 166 -20.84 9.38 -8.59
C LEU A 166 -21.92 9.14 -7.53
N ALA A 167 -21.62 8.42 -6.46
CA ALA A 167 -22.54 8.20 -5.34
C ALA A 167 -22.90 9.52 -4.65
N VAL A 168 -21.90 10.33 -4.31
CA VAL A 168 -22.10 11.63 -3.63
C VAL A 168 -22.88 12.59 -4.54
N SER A 169 -22.49 12.72 -5.81
CA SER A 169 -23.21 13.58 -6.76
C SER A 169 -24.66 13.15 -6.94
N ARG A 170 -24.94 11.85 -6.96
CA ARG A 170 -26.31 11.33 -6.97
C ARG A 170 -27.07 11.73 -5.71
N VAL A 171 -26.50 11.51 -4.52
CA VAL A 171 -27.15 11.85 -3.24
C VAL A 171 -27.47 13.34 -3.14
N ILE A 172 -26.59 14.21 -3.64
CA ILE A 172 -26.79 15.67 -3.63
C ILE A 172 -27.84 16.11 -4.67
N ASN A 173 -27.88 15.48 -5.85
CA ASN A 173 -28.76 15.90 -6.96
C ASN A 173 -30.14 15.26 -6.95
N PHE A 174 -30.40 14.27 -6.09
CA PHE A 174 -31.75 13.74 -5.96
C PHE A 174 -32.65 14.72 -5.22
N PRO A 175 -33.83 15.07 -5.78
CA PRO A 175 -34.81 15.85 -5.04
C PRO A 175 -35.27 15.02 -3.84
N SER A 176 -34.96 15.49 -2.64
CA SER A 176 -35.56 14.99 -1.40
C SER A 176 -37.04 15.38 -1.43
N GLY A 177 -37.87 14.53 -2.03
CA GLY A 177 -39.33 14.60 -1.98
C GLY A 177 -39.87 14.15 -0.63
#